data_AF-J9W3G4-F1
#
_entry.id   AF-J9W3G4-F1
#
_cell.length_a   1.000
_cell.length_b   1.000
_cell.length_c   1.000
_cell.angle_alpha   90.00
_cell.angle_beta   90.00
_cell.angle_gamma   90.00
#
_symmetry.space_group_name_H-M   'P 1'
#
loop_
_entity.id
_entity.type
_entity.pdbx_description
1 polymer ?
#
loop_
_entity_poly.entity_id
_entity_poly.type
_entity_poly.pdbx_seq_one_letter_code
_entity_poly.pdbx_strand_id
1 'polypeptide(L)'
;MNFSILISKVYSKILAVHWCVTIITAMAAIVFYPRLPQIVPTHFGFGVADSPGSKITIFILPVTLIVLGLISAPKWIDQRFADYTIFNTAVKSLMIVIMVLVWVGVGMAFFTYYELAW
;
A
#
# COMPACT_ATOMS: atom_id res chain seq x y z
N MET A 1 20.23 20.96 4.84
CA MET A 1 19.45 20.68 3.60
C MET A 1 18.02 21.09 3.85
N ASN A 2 17.40 21.88 2.95
CA ASN A 2 16.01 22.31 3.11
C ASN A 2 15.07 21.08 3.10
N PHE A 3 14.11 21.02 4.03
CA PHE A 3 13.18 19.90 4.21
C PHE A 3 12.43 19.57 2.91
N SER A 4 12.01 20.59 2.15
CA SER A 4 11.33 20.40 0.85
C SER A 4 12.19 19.65 -0.16
N ILE A 5 13.50 19.93 -0.19
CA ILE A 5 14.45 19.26 -1.09
C ILE A 5 14.64 17.79 -0.67
N LEU A 6 14.69 17.54 0.64
CA LEU A 6 14.79 16.17 1.16
C LEU A 6 13.56 15.35 0.74
N ILE A 7 12.36 15.87 0.98
CA ILE A 7 11.10 15.17 0.67
C ILE A 7 10.99 14.88 -0.83
N SER A 8 11.21 15.87 -1.70
CA SER A 8 11.14 15.64 -3.15
C SER A 8 12.13 14.57 -3.63
N LYS A 9 13.37 14.55 -3.09
CA LYS A 9 14.38 13.52 -3.44
C LYS A 9 14.01 12.12 -2.94
N VAL A 10 13.44 12.03 -1.75
CA VAL A 10 13.08 10.75 -1.12
C VAL A 10 11.79 10.18 -1.72
N TYR A 11 10.85 11.05 -2.12
CA TYR A 11 9.52 10.66 -2.60
C TYR A 11 9.56 9.63 -3.73
N SER A 12 10.34 9.86 -4.78
CA SER A 12 10.46 8.92 -5.90
C SER A 12 11.09 7.57 -5.49
N LYS A 13 11.97 7.57 -4.48
CA LYS A 13 12.55 6.33 -3.94
C LYS A 13 11.51 5.56 -3.13
N ILE A 14 10.71 6.25 -2.32
CA ILE A 14 9.59 5.64 -1.59
C ILE A 14 8.56 5.06 -2.56
N LEU A 15 8.27 5.75 -3.67
CA LEU A 15 7.39 5.20 -4.70
C LEU A 15 8.00 3.97 -5.40
N ALA A 16 9.32 3.91 -5.60
CA ALA A 16 9.96 2.70 -6.10
C ALA A 16 9.79 1.53 -5.12
N VAL A 17 9.98 1.77 -3.82
CA VAL A 17 9.71 0.78 -2.76
C VAL A 17 8.24 0.36 -2.77
N HIS A 18 7.31 1.30 -2.98
CA HIS A 18 5.89 1.01 -3.10
C HIS A 18 5.64 -0.05 -4.18
N TRP A 19 6.20 0.12 -5.37
CA TRP A 19 6.04 -0.85 -6.45
C TRP A 19 6.67 -2.21 -6.13
N CYS A 20 7.81 -2.26 -5.43
CA CYS A 20 8.37 -3.52 -4.92
C CYS A 20 7.40 -4.21 -3.96
N VAL A 21 6.82 -3.48 -3.00
CA VAL A 21 5.81 -4.00 -2.07
C VAL A 21 4.58 -4.50 -2.83
N THR A 22 4.12 -3.77 -3.84
CA THR A 22 2.99 -4.17 -4.70
C THR A 22 3.24 -5.50 -5.41
N ILE A 23 4.42 -5.68 -6.00
CA ILE A 23 4.79 -6.92 -6.71
C ILE A 23 4.84 -8.09 -5.72
N ILE A 24 5.51 -7.91 -4.58
CA ILE A 24 5.59 -8.93 -3.52
C ILE A 24 4.20 -9.31 -3.04
N THR A 25 3.32 -8.33 -2.83
CA THR A 25 1.92 -8.54 -2.40
C THR A 25 1.13 -9.33 -3.45
N ALA A 26 1.28 -9.00 -4.73
CA ALA A 26 0.60 -9.73 -5.80
C ALA A 26 1.08 -11.19 -5.90
N MET A 27 2.39 -11.41 -5.79
CA MET A 27 2.97 -12.76 -5.76
C MET A 27 2.47 -13.56 -4.54
N ALA A 28 2.47 -12.94 -3.36
CA ALA A 28 1.97 -13.56 -2.14
C ALA A 28 0.49 -13.95 -2.27
N ALA A 29 -0.37 -13.07 -2.84
CA ALA A 29 -1.78 -13.38 -3.08
C ALA A 29 -1.95 -14.64 -3.93
N ILE A 30 -1.18 -14.77 -5.02
CA ILE A 30 -1.20 -15.94 -5.91
C ILE A 30 -0.79 -17.22 -5.16
N VAL A 31 0.24 -17.15 -4.31
CA VAL A 31 0.73 -18.30 -3.53
C VAL A 31 -0.26 -18.73 -2.44
N PHE A 32 -0.92 -17.76 -1.80
CA PHE A 32 -1.80 -18.00 -0.65
C PHE A 32 -3.20 -18.47 -1.09
N TYR A 33 -3.74 -17.90 -2.18
CA TYR A 33 -5.08 -18.18 -2.68
C TYR A 33 -5.49 -19.68 -2.76
N PRO A 34 -4.67 -20.60 -3.30
CA PRO A 34 -5.04 -22.01 -3.36
C PRO A 34 -5.09 -22.69 -1.98
N ARG A 35 -4.36 -22.16 -0.98
CA ARG A 35 -4.23 -22.72 0.37
C ARG A 35 -5.26 -22.18 1.34
N LEU A 36 -5.83 -21.01 1.04
CA LEU A 36 -6.83 -20.39 1.90
C LEU A 36 -8.16 -21.18 1.93
N PRO A 37 -8.82 -21.24 3.10
CA PRO A 37 -10.19 -21.74 3.22
C PRO A 37 -11.14 -20.89 2.36
N GLN A 38 -12.29 -21.44 1.97
CA GLN A 38 -13.24 -20.73 1.11
C GLN A 38 -13.73 -19.40 1.71
N ILE A 39 -13.79 -19.35 3.05
CA ILE A 39 -14.18 -18.18 3.83
C ILE A 39 -12.96 -17.68 4.58
N VAL A 40 -12.63 -16.41 4.39
CA VAL A 40 -11.52 -15.70 5.03
C VAL A 40 -12.01 -14.40 5.66
N PRO A 41 -11.26 -13.82 6.62
CA PRO A 41 -11.45 -12.44 7.03
C PRO A 41 -11.34 -11.46 5.86
N THR A 42 -12.29 -10.53 5.77
CA THR A 42 -12.33 -9.49 4.72
C THR A 42 -12.37 -8.06 5.28
N HIS A 43 -12.68 -7.91 6.56
CA HIS A 43 -12.55 -6.66 7.29
C HIS A 43 -11.63 -6.87 8.49
N PHE A 44 -10.80 -5.87 8.78
CA PHE A 44 -9.75 -5.90 9.80
C PHE A 44 -9.83 -4.63 10.65
N GLY A 45 -10.59 -4.67 11.73
CA GLY A 45 -10.68 -3.58 12.71
C GLY A 45 -9.58 -3.71 13.76
N PHE A 46 -8.70 -2.72 13.90
CA PHE A 46 -7.59 -2.73 14.88
C PHE A 46 -6.77 -4.05 14.93
N GLY A 47 -6.60 -4.71 13.78
CA GLY A 47 -5.88 -5.97 13.67
C GLY A 47 -6.71 -7.24 13.91
N VAL A 48 -8.02 -7.12 14.14
CA VAL A 48 -8.93 -8.25 14.35
C VAL A 48 -9.86 -8.41 13.15
N ALA A 49 -9.95 -9.64 12.65
CA ALA A 49 -10.92 -10.08 11.68
C ALA A 49 -12.35 -10.06 12.28
N ASP A 50 -13.23 -9.21 11.79
CA ASP A 50 -14.61 -9.08 12.32
C ASP A 50 -15.70 -9.34 11.26
N SER A 51 -15.33 -9.51 9.98
CA SER A 51 -16.26 -9.87 8.91
C SER A 51 -15.71 -10.97 7.97
N PRO A 52 -16.40 -12.11 7.83
CA PRO A 52 -16.03 -13.17 6.90
C PRO A 52 -16.44 -12.87 5.45
N GLY A 53 -15.73 -13.43 4.48
CA GLY A 53 -16.07 -13.33 3.06
C GLY A 53 -15.27 -14.29 2.18
N SER A 54 -15.47 -14.22 0.87
CA SER A 54 -14.84 -15.14 -0.09
C SER A 54 -13.32 -14.95 -0.16
N LYS A 55 -12.56 -16.05 -0.23
CA LYS A 55 -11.09 -16.01 -0.38
C LYS A 55 -10.57 -15.29 -1.62
N ILE A 56 -11.40 -15.08 -2.64
CA ILE A 56 -11.02 -14.28 -3.82
C ILE A 56 -10.71 -12.82 -3.46
N THR A 57 -11.23 -12.34 -2.34
CA THR A 57 -11.01 -10.98 -1.83
C THR A 57 -9.55 -10.69 -1.49
N ILE A 58 -8.68 -11.71 -1.32
CA ILE A 58 -7.23 -11.50 -1.14
C ILE A 58 -6.61 -10.64 -2.25
N PHE A 59 -7.13 -10.71 -3.47
CA PHE A 59 -6.63 -9.93 -4.60
C PHE A 59 -6.98 -8.44 -4.54
N ILE A 60 -7.87 -8.02 -3.63
CA ILE A 60 -8.13 -6.59 -3.38
C ILE A 60 -6.86 -5.92 -2.87
N LEU A 61 -6.06 -6.58 -2.03
CA LEU A 61 -4.85 -6.01 -1.44
C LEU A 61 -3.83 -5.51 -2.50
N PRO A 62 -3.37 -6.34 -3.46
CA PRO A 62 -2.49 -5.85 -4.51
C PRO A 62 -3.17 -4.84 -5.45
N VAL A 63 -4.48 -4.95 -5.70
CA VAL A 63 -5.22 -3.96 -6.52
C VAL A 63 -5.22 -2.59 -5.85
N THR A 64 -5.47 -2.52 -4.54
CA THR A 64 -5.41 -1.29 -3.75
C THR A 64 -4.02 -0.65 -3.83
N LEU A 65 -2.96 -1.45 -3.73
CA LEU A 65 -1.59 -0.94 -3.88
C LEU A 65 -1.33 -0.42 -5.30
N ILE A 66 -1.76 -1.12 -6.35
CA ILE A 66 -1.63 -0.63 -7.74
C ILE A 66 -2.30 0.74 -7.89
N VAL A 67 -3.55 0.87 -7.44
CA VAL A 67 -4.28 2.14 -7.51
C VAL A 67 -3.55 3.23 -6.75
N LEU A 68 -3.09 2.95 -5.52
CA LEU A 68 -2.34 3.91 -4.72
C LEU A 68 -1.04 4.36 -5.40
N GLY A 69 -0.29 3.45 -6.00
CA GLY A 69 0.94 3.76 -6.74
C GLY A 69 0.68 4.64 -7.96
N LEU A 70 -0.41 4.40 -8.70
CA LEU A 70 -0.77 5.19 -9.88
C LEU A 70 -1.17 6.63 -9.54
N ILE A 71 -2.00 6.81 -8.49
CA ILE A 71 -2.43 8.16 -8.06
C ILE A 71 -1.29 8.93 -7.37
N SER A 72 -0.30 8.23 -6.84
CA SER A 72 0.88 8.81 -6.18
C SER A 72 2.04 9.13 -7.12
N ALA A 73 1.83 9.06 -8.45
CA ALA A 73 2.91 9.38 -9.37
C ALA A 73 3.33 10.87 -9.23
N PRO A 74 4.65 11.19 -9.13
CA PRO A 74 5.11 12.56 -8.88
C PRO A 74 4.61 13.55 -9.92
N LYS A 75 4.46 13.10 -11.17
CA LYS A 75 3.92 13.90 -12.28
C LYS A 75 2.59 14.58 -11.93
N TRP A 76 1.70 13.92 -11.19
CA TRP A 76 0.40 14.50 -10.85
C TRP A 76 0.52 15.61 -9.81
N ILE A 77 1.44 15.43 -8.85
CA ILE A 77 1.67 16.38 -7.76
C ILE A 77 2.45 17.58 -8.28
N ASP A 78 3.51 17.34 -9.04
CA ASP A 78 4.42 18.37 -9.56
C ASP A 78 3.76 19.23 -10.66
N GLN A 79 2.76 18.69 -11.37
CA GLN A 79 1.91 19.48 -12.28
C GLN A 79 0.99 20.46 -11.54
N ARG A 80 0.60 20.15 -10.30
CA ARG A 80 -0.34 20.96 -9.52
C ARG A 80 0.35 21.94 -8.59
N PHE A 81 1.49 21.56 -8.03
CA PHE A 81 2.27 22.35 -7.09
C PHE A 81 3.74 22.35 -7.52
N ALA A 82 4.30 23.53 -7.75
CA ALA A 82 5.70 23.68 -8.13
C ALA A 82 6.61 22.96 -7.13
N ASP A 83 7.66 22.31 -7.64
CA ASP A 83 8.58 21.53 -6.81
C ASP A 83 9.23 22.41 -5.73
N TYR A 84 9.54 21.78 -4.60
CA TYR A 84 10.10 22.42 -3.39
C TYR A 84 9.22 23.47 -2.68
N THR A 85 7.99 23.73 -3.15
CA THR A 85 7.03 24.56 -2.41
C THR A 85 6.50 23.84 -1.17
N ILE A 86 5.97 24.61 -0.20
CA ILE A 86 5.39 24.04 1.02
C ILE A 86 4.20 23.13 0.73
N PHE A 87 3.36 23.48 -0.27
CA PHE A 87 2.23 22.66 -0.69
C PHE A 87 2.67 21.35 -1.36
N ASN A 88 3.64 21.39 -2.27
CA ASN A 88 4.22 20.18 -2.87
C ASN A 88 4.79 19.25 -1.80
N THR A 89 5.54 19.83 -0.85
CA THR A 89 6.16 19.11 0.27
C THR A 89 5.11 18.48 1.18
N ALA A 90 4.05 19.21 1.53
CA ALA A 90 2.96 18.72 2.37
C ALA A 90 2.22 17.55 1.71
N VAL A 91 1.88 17.67 0.43
CA VAL A 91 1.18 16.61 -0.33
C VAL A 91 2.06 15.37 -0.46
N LYS A 92 3.34 15.51 -0.83
CA LYS A 92 4.29 14.38 -0.89
C LYS A 92 4.45 13.70 0.47
N SER A 93 4.57 14.48 1.55
CA SER A 93 4.68 13.94 2.90
C SER A 93 3.42 13.17 3.31
N LEU A 94 2.24 13.71 3.04
CA LEU A 94 0.96 13.04 3.30
C LEU A 94 0.85 11.72 2.52
N MET A 95 1.22 11.73 1.24
CA MET A 95 1.20 10.51 0.41
C MET A 95 2.16 9.44 0.95
N ILE A 96 3.36 9.82 1.42
CA ILE A 96 4.30 8.88 2.06
C ILE A 96 3.64 8.26 3.30
N VAL A 97 3.02 9.06 4.17
CA VAL A 97 2.34 8.56 5.37
C VAL A 97 1.22 7.57 5.00
N ILE A 98 0.40 7.92 4.01
CA ILE A 98 -0.67 7.03 3.52
C ILE A 98 -0.10 5.72 2.97
N MET A 99 0.97 5.76 2.19
CA MET A 99 1.63 4.54 1.70
C MET A 99 2.08 3.63 2.85
N VAL A 100 2.75 4.20 3.86
CA VAL A 100 3.24 3.42 5.00
C VAL A 100 2.07 2.79 5.77
N LEU A 101 1.00 3.55 6.03
CA LEU A 101 -0.19 3.03 6.71
C LEU A 101 -0.83 1.89 5.93
N VAL A 102 -0.96 2.03 4.61
CA VAL A 102 -1.51 0.98 3.74
C VAL A 102 -0.60 -0.24 3.69
N TRP A 103 0.74 -0.07 3.64
CA TRP A 103 1.67 -1.20 3.70
C TRP A 103 1.56 -1.98 5.00
N VAL A 104 1.44 -1.29 6.14
CA VAL A 104 1.22 -1.94 7.44
C VAL A 104 -0.11 -2.70 7.44
N GLY A 105 -1.19 -2.09 6.94
CA GLY A 105 -2.49 -2.75 6.80
C GLY A 105 -2.44 -4.02 5.95
N VAL A 106 -1.79 -3.94 4.78
CA VAL A 106 -1.58 -5.10 3.90
C VAL A 106 -0.73 -6.17 4.59
N GLY A 107 0.34 -5.79 5.28
CA GLY A 107 1.19 -6.71 6.02
C GLY A 107 0.42 -7.48 7.11
N MET A 108 -0.41 -6.79 7.89
CA MET A 108 -1.25 -7.42 8.91
C MET A 108 -2.29 -8.39 8.31
N ALA A 109 -2.91 -8.01 7.18
CA ALA A 109 -3.86 -8.88 6.49
C ALA A 109 -3.17 -10.14 5.96
N PHE A 110 -1.98 -10.02 5.36
CA PHE A 110 -1.21 -11.16 4.89
C PHE A 110 -0.69 -12.05 6.02
N PHE A 111 -0.34 -11.48 7.17
CA PHE A 111 0.00 -12.27 8.34
C PHE A 111 -1.17 -13.14 8.79
N THR A 112 -2.38 -12.58 8.83
CA THR A 112 -3.60 -13.36 9.13
C THR A 112 -3.85 -14.46 8.08
N TYR A 113 -3.67 -14.14 6.81
CA TYR A 113 -3.83 -15.14 5.74
C TYR A 113 -2.76 -16.22 5.76
N TYR A 114 -1.57 -15.92 6.27
CA TYR A 114 -0.52 -16.91 6.47
C TYR A 114 -0.95 -17.92 7.54
N GLU A 115 -1.42 -17.46 8.70
CA GLU A 115 -1.93 -18.33 9.78
C GLU A 115 -3.13 -19.20 9.37
N LEU A 116 -3.91 -18.75 8.37
CA LEU A 116 -5.03 -19.53 7.83
C LEU A 116 -4.62 -20.54 6.75
N ALA A 117 -3.47 -20.33 6.11
CA ALA A 117 -3.00 -21.17 5.01
C ALA A 117 -1.94 -22.20 5.44
N TRP A 118 -1.34 -22.04 6.62
CA TRP A 118 -0.34 -22.94 7.23
C TRP A 118 -0.52 -22.99 8.74
#